data_AF-A0A962T5T5-F1
#
_entry.id   AF-A0A962T5T5-F1
#
_cell.length_a   1.000
_cell.length_b   1.000
_cell.length_c   1.000
_cell.angle_alpha   90.00
_cell.angle_beta   90.00
_cell.angle_gamma   90.00
#
_symmetry.space_group_name_H-M   'P 1'
#
loop_
_entity.id
_entity.type
_entity.pdbx_description
1 polymer ?
#
loop_
_entity_poly.entity_id
_entity_poly.type
_entity_poly.pdbx_seq_one_letter_code
_entity_poly.pdbx_strand_id
1 'polypeptide(L)'
;MENAAAVELYTEALRQWREAVELGLHASEDIVYGIMPLLVKALSLDPDDLPTLDLLSDLLMEIGAYDEAIELVDKMLSLAPDHGVYQQKLNVLVSEEQGQRRQVRAYLHQKRQQLTRKTVNP
;
A
#
# COMPACT_ATOMS: atom_id res chain seq x y z
N MET A 1 -9.85 9.93 -20.73
CA MET A 1 -10.98 9.67 -19.82
C MET A 1 -10.65 8.53 -18.85
N GLU A 2 -10.00 7.46 -19.30
CA GLU A 2 -9.63 6.30 -18.46
C GLU A 2 -8.69 6.64 -17.29
N ASN A 3 -7.68 7.49 -17.52
CA ASN A 3 -6.77 7.92 -16.45
C ASN A 3 -7.48 8.72 -15.33
N ALA A 4 -8.48 9.55 -15.67
CA ALA A 4 -9.27 10.28 -14.67
C ALA A 4 -10.08 9.33 -13.77
N ALA A 5 -10.65 8.27 -14.35
CA ALA A 5 -11.36 7.25 -13.57
C ALA A 5 -10.42 6.42 -12.68
N ALA A 6 -9.18 6.15 -13.12
CA ALA A 6 -8.15 5.51 -12.29
C ALA A 6 -7.81 6.37 -11.06
N VAL A 7 -7.62 7.68 -11.27
CA VAL A 7 -7.33 8.65 -10.21
C VAL A 7 -8.48 8.75 -9.20
N GLU A 8 -9.73 8.76 -9.66
CA GLU A 8 -10.91 8.77 -8.78
C GLU A 8 -10.97 7.52 -7.88
N LEU A 9 -10.76 6.34 -8.46
CA LEU A 9 -10.74 5.07 -7.73
C LEU A 9 -9.62 5.03 -6.69
N TYR A 10 -8.40 5.46 -7.05
CA TYR A 10 -7.29 5.58 -6.12
C TYR A 10 -7.58 6.57 -4.99
N THR A 11 -8.15 7.74 -5.33
CA THR A 11 -8.47 8.78 -4.34
C THR A 11 -9.48 8.29 -3.32
N GLU A 12 -10.52 7.58 -3.79
CA GLU A 12 -11.53 6.98 -2.92
C GLU A 12 -10.93 5.88 -2.03
N ALA A 13 -10.11 5.00 -2.59
CA ALA A 13 -9.41 3.96 -1.82
C ALA A 13 -8.50 4.58 -0.74
N LEU A 14 -7.75 5.63 -1.09
CA LEU A 14 -6.88 6.34 -0.16
C LEU A 14 -7.69 7.04 0.94
N ARG A 15 -8.86 7.60 0.62
CA ARG A 15 -9.76 8.23 1.60
C ARG A 15 -10.24 7.19 2.62
N GLN A 16 -10.76 6.05 2.15
CA GLN A 16 -11.22 4.96 3.02
C GLN A 16 -10.07 4.40 3.87
N TRP A 17 -8.88 4.25 3.29
CA TRP A 17 -7.72 3.78 4.02
C TRP A 17 -7.29 4.73 5.13
N ARG A 18 -7.28 6.04 4.86
CA ARG A 18 -6.98 7.07 5.89
C ARG A 18 -7.95 6.97 7.07
N GLU A 19 -9.24 6.90 6.79
CA GLU A 19 -10.28 6.74 7.80
C GLU A 19 -10.07 5.46 8.63
N ALA A 20 -9.77 4.34 7.98
CA ALA A 20 -9.45 3.09 8.66
C ALA A 20 -8.22 3.21 9.58
N VAL A 21 -7.17 3.90 9.13
CA VAL A 21 -5.95 4.14 9.93
C VAL A 21 -6.26 5.03 11.15
N GLU A 22 -7.01 6.11 10.96
CA GLU A 22 -7.40 7.05 12.03
C GLU A 22 -8.26 6.39 13.10
N LEU A 23 -9.16 5.48 12.69
CA LEU A 23 -10.01 4.71 13.60
C LEU A 23 -9.31 3.47 14.20
N GLY A 24 -8.05 3.21 13.83
CA GLY A 24 -7.31 2.03 14.30
C GLY A 24 -7.80 0.70 13.69
N LEU A 25 -8.58 0.75 12.62
CA LEU A 25 -9.19 -0.39 11.92
C LEU A 25 -8.30 -0.98 10.81
N HIS A 26 -7.06 -0.50 10.65
CA HIS A 26 -6.11 -0.95 9.61
C HIS A 26 -5.80 -2.45 9.60
N ALA A 27 -5.97 -3.15 10.73
CA ALA A 27 -5.78 -4.59 10.82
C ALA A 27 -7.06 -5.41 10.57
N SER A 28 -8.19 -4.75 10.28
CA SER A 28 -9.45 -5.42 9.96
C SER A 28 -9.40 -5.93 8.53
N GLU A 29 -9.40 -7.26 8.38
CA GLU A 29 -9.47 -7.92 7.07
C GLU A 29 -10.67 -7.42 6.25
N ASP A 30 -11.85 -7.31 6.86
CA ASP A 30 -13.07 -6.84 6.18
C ASP A 30 -12.89 -5.44 5.56
N ILE A 31 -12.23 -4.52 6.28
CA ILE A 31 -11.96 -3.17 5.78
C ILE A 31 -10.94 -3.21 4.64
N VAL A 32 -9.85 -3.96 4.81
CA VAL A 32 -8.81 -4.08 3.79
C VAL A 32 -9.38 -4.71 2.51
N TYR A 33 -10.14 -5.80 2.62
CA TYR A 33 -10.82 -6.44 1.50
C TYR A 33 -11.88 -5.56 0.85
N GLY A 34 -12.47 -4.61 1.58
CA GLY A 34 -13.38 -3.61 1.01
C GLY A 34 -12.66 -2.58 0.13
N ILE A 35 -11.40 -2.24 0.45
CA ILE A 35 -10.63 -1.19 -0.24
C ILE A 35 -9.88 -1.75 -1.45
N MET A 36 -9.30 -2.96 -1.34
CA MET A 36 -8.47 -3.56 -2.39
C MET A 36 -9.13 -3.60 -3.80
N PRO A 37 -10.43 -3.92 -3.96
CA PRO A 37 -11.07 -3.92 -5.27
C PRO A 37 -11.04 -2.58 -5.99
N LEU A 38 -11.05 -1.46 -5.26
CA LEU A 38 -10.91 -0.12 -5.84
C LEU A 38 -9.53 0.06 -6.46
N LEU A 39 -8.48 -0.40 -5.76
CA LEU A 39 -7.09 -0.32 -6.21
C LEU A 39 -6.84 -1.24 -7.41
N VAL A 40 -7.35 -2.48 -7.37
CA VAL A 40 -7.26 -3.41 -8.50
C VAL A 40 -7.94 -2.83 -9.74
N LYS A 41 -9.12 -2.21 -9.56
CA LYS A 41 -9.82 -1.55 -10.66
C LYS A 41 -9.05 -0.33 -11.17
N ALA A 42 -8.46 0.47 -10.29
CA ALA A 42 -7.59 1.58 -10.68
C ALA A 42 -6.40 1.09 -11.53
N LEU A 43 -5.72 0.02 -11.10
CA LEU A 43 -4.62 -0.60 -11.84
C LEU A 43 -5.04 -1.24 -13.17
N SER A 44 -6.31 -1.67 -13.30
CA SER A 44 -6.81 -2.15 -14.59
C SER A 44 -6.92 -1.03 -15.64
N LEU A 45 -7.04 0.22 -15.18
CA LEU A 45 -7.15 1.42 -16.03
C LEU A 45 -5.78 2.10 -16.22
N ASP A 46 -4.95 2.08 -15.18
CA ASP A 46 -3.56 2.58 -15.20
C ASP A 46 -2.63 1.60 -14.49
N PRO A 47 -2.07 0.60 -15.21
CA PRO A 47 -1.31 -0.48 -14.60
C PRO A 47 -0.03 -0.02 -13.90
N ASP A 48 0.54 1.10 -14.32
CA ASP A 48 1.87 1.55 -13.90
C ASP A 48 1.80 2.71 -12.89
N ASP A 49 0.59 2.98 -12.35
CA ASP A 49 0.39 3.99 -11.31
C ASP A 49 1.07 3.58 -9.99
N LEU A 50 2.27 4.13 -9.77
CA LEU A 50 3.11 3.87 -8.60
C LEU A 50 2.40 4.11 -7.25
N PRO A 51 1.62 5.20 -7.05
CA PRO A 51 0.82 5.38 -5.84
C PRO A 51 -0.18 4.25 -5.57
N THR A 52 -0.90 3.77 -6.59
CA THR A 52 -1.85 2.66 -6.43
C THR A 52 -1.13 1.34 -6.15
N LEU A 53 -0.01 1.05 -6.82
CA LEU A 53 0.84 -0.11 -6.53
C LEU A 53 1.38 -0.06 -5.10
N ASP A 54 1.81 1.11 -4.63
CA ASP A 54 2.34 1.32 -3.27
C ASP A 54 1.26 1.07 -2.21
N LEU A 55 0.05 1.57 -2.42
CA LEU A 55 -1.05 1.39 -1.48
C LEU A 55 -1.56 -0.07 -1.49
N LEU A 56 -1.72 -0.69 -2.66
CA LEU A 56 -2.17 -2.09 -2.72
C LEU A 56 -1.16 -3.04 -2.07
N SER A 57 0.14 -2.83 -2.27
CA SER A 57 1.19 -3.61 -1.59
C SER A 57 1.16 -3.40 -0.07
N ASP A 58 0.91 -2.18 0.42
CA ASP A 58 0.72 -1.96 1.87
C ASP A 58 -0.47 -2.76 2.42
N LEU A 59 -1.60 -2.77 1.72
CA LEU A 59 -2.82 -3.48 2.14
C LEU A 59 -2.59 -5.00 2.15
N LEU A 60 -1.91 -5.54 1.14
CA LEU A 60 -1.49 -6.94 1.11
C LEU A 60 -0.57 -7.29 2.28
N MET A 61 0.35 -6.38 2.64
CA MET A 61 1.20 -6.55 3.82
C MET A 61 0.42 -6.54 5.14
N GLU A 62 -0.66 -5.76 5.26
CA GLU A 62 -1.51 -5.73 6.47
C GLU A 62 -2.22 -7.07 6.70
N ILE A 63 -2.64 -7.76 5.62
CA ILE A 63 -3.31 -9.08 5.70
C ILE A 63 -2.34 -10.26 5.63
N GLY A 64 -1.03 -10.02 5.52
CA GLY A 64 -0.02 -11.07 5.49
C GLY A 64 0.22 -11.74 4.13
N ALA A 65 -0.35 -11.20 3.05
CA ALA A 65 -0.15 -11.64 1.68
C ALA A 65 1.19 -11.09 1.13
N TYR A 66 2.30 -11.60 1.66
CA TYR A 66 3.64 -11.07 1.38
C TYR A 66 4.15 -11.41 -0.02
N ASP A 67 3.78 -12.57 -0.56
CA ASP A 67 4.23 -13.00 -1.88
C ASP A 67 3.65 -12.07 -2.97
N GLU A 68 2.34 -11.81 -2.91
CA GLU A 68 1.66 -10.87 -3.81
C GLU A 68 2.15 -9.44 -3.62
N ALA A 69 2.47 -9.04 -2.38
CA ALA A 69 3.06 -7.73 -2.11
C ALA A 69 4.45 -7.60 -2.77
N ILE A 70 5.27 -8.66 -2.76
CA ILE A 70 6.58 -8.68 -3.42
C ILE A 70 6.43 -8.48 -4.93
N GLU A 71 5.48 -9.17 -5.58
CA GLU A 71 5.25 -9.01 -7.02
C GLU A 71 4.94 -7.55 -7.41
N LEU A 72 4.14 -6.86 -6.60
CA LEU A 72 3.85 -5.44 -6.82
C LEU A 72 5.07 -4.56 -6.60
N VAL A 73 5.88 -4.85 -5.57
CA VAL A 73 7.10 -4.09 -5.27
C VAL A 73 8.16 -4.28 -6.33
N ASP A 74 8.32 -5.48 -6.87
CA ASP A 74 9.20 -5.76 -8.01
C ASP A 74 8.75 -4.99 -9.24
N LYS A 75 7.43 -4.91 -9.50
CA LYS A 75 6.90 -4.04 -10.56
C LYS A 75 7.26 -2.58 -10.30
N MET A 76 7.06 -2.07 -9.09
CA MET A 76 7.41 -0.69 -8.73
C MET A 76 8.91 -0.40 -8.91
N LEU A 77 9.77 -1.35 -8.56
CA LEU A 77 11.22 -1.24 -8.76
C LEU A 77 11.61 -1.32 -10.24
N SER A 78 10.86 -2.06 -11.07
CA SER A 78 11.09 -2.05 -12.52
C SER A 78 10.76 -0.70 -13.15
N LEU A 79 9.76 0.01 -12.62
CA LEU A 79 9.32 1.34 -13.05
C LEU A 79 10.19 2.47 -12.45
N ALA A 80 10.67 2.30 -11.23
CA ALA A 80 11.49 3.26 -10.49
C ALA A 80 12.65 2.56 -9.73
N PRO A 81 13.72 2.14 -10.44
CA PRO A 81 14.80 1.32 -9.87
C PRO A 81 15.55 1.96 -8.70
N ASP A 82 15.71 3.28 -8.74
CA ASP A 82 16.49 4.06 -7.76
C ASP A 82 15.63 4.61 -6.61
N HIS A 83 14.38 4.15 -6.49
CA HIS A 83 13.48 4.64 -5.45
C HIS A 83 13.74 3.91 -4.11
N GLY A 84 14.56 4.51 -3.24
CA GLY A 84 15.02 3.90 -1.99
C GLY A 84 13.90 3.42 -1.05
N VAL A 85 12.70 4.02 -1.11
CA VAL A 85 11.54 3.56 -0.31
C VAL A 85 11.04 2.18 -0.78
N TYR A 86 11.10 1.90 -2.09
CA TYR A 86 10.65 0.60 -2.64
C TYR A 86 11.69 -0.49 -2.38
N GLN A 87 12.99 -0.14 -2.44
CA GLN A 87 14.06 -1.03 -2.01
C GLN A 87 13.94 -1.38 -0.53
N GLN A 88 13.64 -0.39 0.32
CA GLN A 88 13.38 -0.64 1.74
C GLN A 88 12.16 -1.56 1.93
N LYS A 89 11.07 -1.32 1.20
CA LYS A 89 9.87 -2.16 1.27
C LYS A 89 10.19 -3.61 0.89
N LEU A 90 10.92 -3.84 -0.20
CA LEU A 90 11.35 -5.17 -0.61
C LEU A 90 12.21 -5.83 0.47
N ASN A 91 13.22 -5.13 1.01
CA ASN A 91 14.09 -5.67 2.06
C ASN A 91 13.31 -6.12 3.31
N VAL A 92 12.27 -5.39 3.69
CA VAL A 92 11.38 -5.75 4.80
C VAL A 92 10.59 -7.02 4.46
N LEU A 93 10.08 -7.11 3.23
CA LEU A 93 9.30 -8.25 2.73
C LEU A 93 10.13 -9.52 2.55
N VAL A 94 11.38 -9.45 2.12
CA VAL A 94 12.23 -10.65 1.88
C VAL A 94 13.08 -11.06 3.08
N SER A 95 12.89 -10.40 4.23
CA SER A 95 13.64 -10.73 5.45
C SER A 95 13.27 -12.10 6.03
N GLU A 96 14.17 -12.68 6.83
CA GLU A 96 14.01 -13.99 7.47
C GLU A 96 12.67 -14.11 8.24
N GLU A 97 11.99 -15.25 8.11
CA GLU A 97 10.62 -15.49 8.60
C GLU A 97 10.40 -15.12 10.08
N GLN A 98 11.40 -15.40 10.94
CA GLN A 98 11.33 -15.11 12.39
C GLN A 98 11.35 -13.59 12.71
N GLY A 99 11.83 -12.76 11.78
CA GLY A 99 11.95 -11.31 11.87
C GLY A 99 11.00 -10.54 10.93
N GLN A 100 10.58 -11.15 9.83
CA GLN A 100 9.78 -10.56 8.76
C GLN A 100 8.51 -9.89 9.28
N ARG A 101 7.68 -10.64 10.02
CA ARG A 101 6.43 -10.10 10.59
C ARG A 101 6.66 -8.88 11.49
N ARG A 102 7.77 -8.85 12.24
CA ARG A 102 8.11 -7.71 13.11
C ARG A 102 8.55 -6.50 12.29
N GLN A 103 9.39 -6.71 11.27
CA GLN A 103 9.85 -5.64 10.39
C GLN A 103 8.70 -5.05 9.58
N VAL A 104 7.83 -5.89 9.02
CA VAL A 104 6.61 -5.48 8.30
C VAL A 104 5.72 -4.62 9.19
N ARG A 105 5.44 -5.08 10.42
CA ARG A 105 4.63 -4.31 11.37
C ARG A 105 5.24 -2.95 11.72
N ALA A 106 6.56 -2.89 11.92
CA ALA A 106 7.26 -1.63 12.20
C ALA A 106 7.22 -0.68 10.99
N TYR A 107 7.44 -1.22 9.79
CA TYR A 107 7.37 -0.47 8.54
C TYR A 107 5.97 0.13 8.31
N LEU A 108 4.93 -0.69 8.42
CA LEU A 108 3.54 -0.24 8.22
C LEU A 108 3.12 0.76 9.31
N HIS A 109 3.55 0.55 10.56
CA HIS A 109 3.32 1.52 11.63
C HIS A 109 3.91 2.90 11.28
N GLN A 110 5.15 2.95 10.77
CA GLN A 110 5.77 4.19 10.32
C GLN A 110 5.00 4.83 9.16
N LYS A 111 4.56 4.06 8.16
CA LYS A 111 3.75 4.59 7.05
C LYS A 111 2.43 5.19 7.53
N ARG A 112 1.73 4.52 8.45
CA ARG A 112 0.49 5.03 9.05
C ARG A 112 0.70 6.35 9.81
N GLN A 113 1.79 6.47 10.57
CA GLN A 113 2.14 7.75 11.22
C GLN A 113 2.41 8.87 10.21
N GLN A 114 3.06 8.56 9.08
CA GLN A 114 3.29 9.55 8.02
C GLN A 114 1.98 9.94 7.32
N LEU A 115 1.06 8.98 7.16
CA LEU A 115 -0.25 9.19 6.56
C LEU A 115 -1.09 10.18 7.38
N THR A 116 -1.10 10.03 8.71
CA THR A 116 -1.82 10.91 9.65
C THR A 116 -1.11 12.24 9.88
N ARG A 117 0.23 12.30 9.89
CA ARG A 117 0.95 13.59 9.97
C ARG A 117 0.65 14.51 8.77
N LYS A 118 0.40 13.94 7.59
CA LYS A 118 0.01 14.70 6.40
C LYS A 118 -1.41 15.26 6.47
N THR A 119 -2.28 14.78 7.36
CA THR A 119 -3.67 15.29 7.51
C THR A 119 -3.79 16.40 8.55
N VAL A 120 -2.79 16.57 9.44
CA VAL A 120 -2.85 17.52 10.57
C VAL A 120 -2.20 18.89 10.24
N ASN A 121 -1.65 19.09 9.05
CA ASN A 121 -1.17 20.42 8.62
C ASN A 121 -2.28 21.18 7.87
N PRO A 122 -2.85 22.26 8.44
CA PRO A 122 -3.75 23.18 7.74
C PRO A 122 -3.02 24.06 6.71
#